data_AF-A0A0C3PUH3-F1
#
_entry.id   AF-A0A0C3PUH3-F1
#
_cell.length_a   1.000
_cell.length_b   1.000
_cell.length_c   1.000
_cell.angle_alpha   90.00
_cell.angle_beta   90.00
_cell.angle_gamma   90.00
#
_symmetry.space_group_name_H-M   'P 1'
#
loop_
_entity.id
_entity.type
_entity.pdbx_description
1 polymer ?
#
loop_
_entity_poly.entity_id
_entity_poly.type
_entity_poly.pdbx_seq_one_letter_code
_entity_poly.pdbx_strand_id
1 'polypeptide(L)'
;MVGFYAIAEPNQEIRVDLDNELGDARWFTREEVLEVLAHPLGTTMGSSVHLKADAEAEKLARPAFYVPNKAQAIAGVLIHDWAHRKVPQLPGGVNNASKI
;
A
#
# COMPACT_ATOMS: atom_id res chain seq x y z
N MET A 1 11.45 -9.09 -11.70
CA MET A 1 11.19 -7.71 -11.23
C MET A 1 12.21 -7.37 -10.18
N VAL A 2 12.68 -6.12 -10.13
CA VAL A 2 13.60 -5.64 -9.08
C VAL A 2 12.85 -4.60 -8.26
N GLY A 3 12.92 -4.69 -6.94
CA GLY A 3 12.22 -3.79 -6.02
C GLY A 3 13.15 -2.71 -5.47
N PHE A 4 12.66 -1.48 -5.37
CA PHE A 4 13.39 -0.33 -4.83
C PHE A 4 12.54 0.42 -3.81
N TYR A 5 13.21 1.05 -2.85
CA TYR A 5 12.63 2.06 -1.99
C TYR A 5 13.18 3.42 -2.42
N ALA A 6 12.31 4.41 -2.53
CA ALA A 6 12.66 5.76 -2.94
C ALA A 6 12.12 6.77 -1.92
N ILE A 7 12.79 7.91 -1.80
CA ILE A 7 12.31 9.08 -1.06
C ILE A 7 11.81 10.08 -2.09
N ALA A 8 10.58 10.54 -1.91
CA ALA A 8 9.98 11.58 -2.74
C ALA A 8 10.09 12.94 -2.07
N GLU A 9 10.11 13.99 -2.89
CA GLU A 9 9.96 15.36 -2.43
C GLU A 9 8.49 15.62 -2.02
N PRO A 10 8.19 15.92 -0.74
CA PRO A 10 6.80 15.97 -0.26
C PRO A 10 5.93 17.07 -0.89
N ASN A 11 6.57 18.13 -1.39
CA ASN A 11 5.89 19.29 -1.97
C ASN A 11 5.71 19.17 -3.49
N GLN A 12 6.15 18.07 -4.09
CA GLN A 12 6.00 17.85 -5.51
C GLN A 12 4.58 17.34 -5.81
N GLU A 13 3.90 17.99 -6.75
CA GLU A 13 2.56 17.61 -7.18
C GLU A 13 2.58 16.23 -7.86
N ILE A 14 1.57 15.41 -7.57
CA ILE A 14 1.37 14.13 -8.23
C ILE A 14 0.88 14.40 -9.65
N ARG A 15 1.64 13.95 -10.65
CA ARG A 15 1.28 14.03 -12.06
C ARG A 15 0.89 12.67 -12.60
N VAL A 16 -0.33 12.57 -13.12
CA VAL A 16 -0.92 11.35 -13.71
C VAL A 16 -0.96 11.45 -15.25
N ASP A 17 -0.71 12.64 -15.80
CA ASP A 17 -0.90 13.02 -17.19
C ASP A 17 0.32 12.82 -18.11
N LEU A 18 1.49 12.47 -17.54
CA LEU A 18 2.77 12.61 -18.22
C LEU A 18 2.98 11.60 -19.37
N ASP A 19 2.31 10.45 -19.33
CA ASP A 19 2.51 9.34 -20.27
C ASP A 19 1.25 8.46 -20.49
N ASN A 20 0.09 8.85 -19.96
CA ASN A 20 -1.17 8.06 -19.97
C ASN A 20 -1.04 6.64 -19.35
N GLU A 21 0.01 6.36 -18.56
CA GLU A 21 0.21 5.02 -17.99
C GLU A 21 -0.63 4.78 -16.72
N LEU A 22 -0.96 5.85 -15.99
CA LEU A 22 -1.66 5.77 -14.70
C LEU A 22 -3.08 6.36 -14.80
N GLY A 23 -4.05 5.69 -14.17
CA GLY A 23 -5.42 6.19 -14.04
C GLY A 23 -5.66 7.05 -12.80
N ASP A 24 -4.93 6.78 -11.71
CA ASP A 24 -4.99 7.52 -10.44
C ASP A 24 -3.68 7.33 -9.65
N ALA A 25 -3.32 8.31 -8.84
CA ALA A 25 -2.22 8.24 -7.89
C ALA A 25 -2.47 9.19 -6.72
N ARG A 26 -2.25 8.70 -5.49
CA ARG A 26 -2.40 9.48 -4.25
C ARG A 26 -1.40 9.04 -3.20
N TRP A 27 -1.19 9.90 -2.21
CA TRP A 27 -0.49 9.53 -0.99
C TRP A 27 -1.38 8.65 -0.10
N PHE A 28 -0.78 7.62 0.49
CA PHE A 28 -1.39 6.80 1.53
C PHE A 28 -0.59 6.96 2.82
N THR A 29 -1.30 7.17 3.91
CA THR A 29 -0.70 7.15 5.25
C THR A 29 -0.30 5.72 5.61
N ARG A 30 0.65 5.61 6.54
CA ARG A 30 1.11 4.30 7.01
C ARG A 30 -0.02 3.54 7.71
N GLU A 31 -0.88 4.26 8.40
CA GLU A 31 -2.02 3.74 9.15
C GLU A 31 -3.06 3.14 8.19
N GLU A 32 -3.44 3.85 7.12
CA GLU A 32 -4.32 3.33 6.06
C GLU A 32 -3.77 2.03 5.45
N VAL A 33 -2.46 1.97 5.19
CA VAL A 33 -1.83 0.76 4.64
C VAL A 33 -1.85 -0.40 5.65
N LEU A 34 -1.62 -0.13 6.93
CA LEU A 34 -1.68 -1.15 7.98
C LEU A 34 -3.09 -1.69 8.17
N GLU A 35 -4.11 -0.84 8.10
CA GLU A 35 -5.52 -1.26 8.16
C GLU A 35 -5.86 -2.22 7.02
N VAL A 36 -5.45 -1.91 5.78
CA VAL A 36 -5.66 -2.80 4.63
C VAL A 36 -4.88 -4.11 4.77
N LEU A 37 -3.64 -4.06 5.25
CA LEU A 37 -2.83 -5.28 5.46
C LEU A 37 -3.38 -6.19 6.57
N ALA A 38 -4.06 -5.61 7.58
CA ALA A 38 -4.74 -6.37 8.63
C ALA A 38 -6.11 -6.90 8.19
N HIS A 39 -6.72 -6.31 7.16
CA HIS A 39 -8.02 -6.72 6.66
C HIS A 39 -7.94 -8.08 5.93
N PRO A 40 -8.81 -9.06 6.25
CA PRO A 40 -8.79 -10.39 5.61
C PRO A 40 -8.83 -10.35 4.08
N LEU A 41 -9.60 -9.41 3.53
CA LEU A 41 -9.74 -9.21 2.09
C LEU A 41 -8.78 -8.17 1.50
N GLY A 42 -8.01 -7.43 2.30
CA GLY A 42 -7.23 -6.29 1.83
C GLY A 42 -6.05 -6.65 0.91
N THR A 43 -5.61 -7.91 0.95
CA THR A 43 -4.53 -8.44 0.09
C THR A 43 -5.02 -9.39 -1.01
N THR A 44 -6.32 -9.64 -1.08
CA THR A 44 -6.89 -10.59 -2.03
C THR A 44 -7.32 -9.84 -3.29
N MET A 45 -6.75 -10.17 -4.45
CA MET A 45 -7.13 -9.58 -5.76
C MET A 45 -7.48 -10.66 -6.79
N GLY A 46 -8.38 -10.32 -7.75
CA GLY A 46 -8.80 -11.19 -8.86
C GLY A 46 -10.30 -11.54 -8.87
N SER A 47 -10.76 -12.24 -9.91
CA SER A 47 -12.20 -12.53 -10.12
C SER A 47 -12.84 -13.39 -9.03
N SER A 48 -12.04 -14.24 -8.37
CA SER A 48 -12.46 -15.03 -7.19
C SER A 48 -12.74 -14.15 -5.96
N VAL A 49 -12.22 -12.92 -5.95
CA VAL A 49 -12.41 -11.95 -4.86
C VAL A 49 -13.79 -11.35 -4.91
N HIS A 50 -14.37 -11.09 -6.09
CA HIS A 50 -15.76 -10.62 -6.16
C HIS A 50 -16.71 -11.64 -5.54
N LEU A 51 -16.53 -12.92 -5.84
CA LEU A 51 -17.38 -14.00 -5.33
C LEU A 51 -17.26 -14.21 -3.81
N LYS A 52 -16.08 -14.02 -3.22
CA LYS A 52 -15.87 -14.15 -1.76
C LYS A 52 -16.17 -12.86 -1.01
N ALA A 53 -15.82 -11.72 -1.58
CA ALA A 53 -16.09 -10.41 -1.00
C ALA A 53 -17.60 -10.15 -0.98
N ASP A 54 -18.39 -10.55 -1.96
CA ASP A 54 -19.84 -10.30 -1.88
C ASP A 54 -20.50 -11.11 -0.74
N ALA A 55 -19.98 -12.28 -0.40
CA ALA A 55 -20.49 -13.13 0.68
C ALA A 55 -19.96 -12.77 2.08
N GLU A 56 -18.70 -12.34 2.21
CA GLU A 56 -18.10 -11.92 3.49
C GLU A 56 -18.16 -10.41 3.75
N ALA A 57 -18.23 -9.58 2.71
CA ALA A 57 -18.32 -8.12 2.87
C ALA A 57 -19.72 -7.64 3.30
N GLU A 58 -20.71 -8.52 3.28
CA GLU A 58 -21.97 -8.27 3.98
C GLU A 58 -21.79 -8.28 5.52
N LYS A 59 -20.71 -8.92 6.02
CA LYS A 59 -20.34 -8.97 7.45
C LYS A 59 -19.17 -8.06 7.85
N LEU A 60 -18.21 -7.82 6.95
CA LEU A 60 -17.13 -6.85 7.14
C LEU A 60 -17.24 -5.73 6.09
N ALA A 61 -17.18 -4.47 6.51
CA ALA A 61 -17.11 -3.36 5.56
C ALA A 61 -15.95 -3.56 4.57
N ARG A 62 -16.20 -3.35 3.26
CA ARG A 62 -15.16 -3.48 2.23
C ARG A 62 -13.98 -2.56 2.55
N PRO A 63 -12.73 -3.02 2.39
CA PRO A 63 -11.58 -2.15 2.61
C PRO A 63 -11.59 -1.02 1.57
N ALA A 64 -11.12 0.17 1.97
CA ALA A 64 -11.14 1.36 1.11
C ALA A 64 -10.32 1.20 -0.18
N PHE A 65 -9.27 0.38 -0.12
CA PHE A 65 -8.45 -0.04 -1.26
C PHE A 65 -7.84 -1.41 -0.99
N TYR A 66 -7.16 -1.96 -2.00
CA TYR A 66 -6.50 -3.27 -1.94
C TYR A 66 -5.02 -3.13 -2.28
N VAL A 67 -4.21 -4.05 -1.75
CA VAL A 67 -2.78 -4.16 -2.08
C VAL A 67 -2.43 -5.57 -2.57
N PRO A 68 -1.38 -5.73 -3.40
CA PRO A 68 -0.89 -7.06 -3.80
C PRO A 68 -0.53 -7.96 -2.64
N ASN A 69 -0.86 -9.26 -2.77
CA ASN A 69 -0.41 -10.27 -1.83
C ASN A 69 1.12 -10.38 -1.86
N LYS A 70 1.76 -10.23 -0.70
CA LYS A 70 3.22 -10.33 -0.54
C LYS A 70 3.82 -11.68 -0.95
N ALA A 71 3.04 -12.76 -0.98
CA ALA A 71 3.51 -14.08 -1.42
C ALA A 71 3.64 -14.20 -2.94
N GLN A 72 2.95 -13.35 -3.70
CA GLN A 72 2.81 -13.48 -5.16
C GLN A 72 3.37 -12.28 -5.93
N ALA A 73 3.47 -11.10 -5.31
CA ALA A 73 3.86 -9.87 -5.97
C ALA A 73 4.93 -9.10 -5.18
N ILE A 74 5.98 -8.64 -5.88
CA ILE A 74 7.06 -7.85 -5.28
C ILE A 74 6.53 -6.57 -4.62
N ALA A 75 5.52 -5.92 -5.21
CA ALA A 75 4.88 -4.74 -4.62
C ALA A 75 4.28 -5.04 -3.25
N GLY A 76 3.68 -6.23 -3.06
CA GLY A 76 3.14 -6.65 -1.77
C GLY A 76 4.23 -6.81 -0.70
N VAL A 77 5.42 -7.29 -1.09
CA VAL A 77 6.58 -7.38 -0.20
C VAL A 77 7.05 -5.98 0.21
N LEU A 78 7.25 -5.09 -0.77
CA LEU A 78 7.75 -3.73 -0.53
C LEU A 78 6.81 -2.92 0.38
N ILE A 79 5.50 -2.96 0.11
CA ILE A 79 4.49 -2.24 0.89
C ILE A 79 4.45 -2.79 2.33
N HIS A 80 4.45 -4.11 2.50
CA HIS A 80 4.42 -4.74 3.82
C HIS A 80 5.66 -4.37 4.65
N ASP A 81 6.86 -4.44 4.07
CA ASP A 81 8.09 -4.18 4.79
C ASP A 81 8.28 -2.69 5.13
N TRP A 82 7.83 -1.79 4.25
CA TRP A 82 7.73 -0.36 4.55
C TRP A 82 6.75 -0.10 5.72
N ALA A 83 5.53 -0.65 5.63
CA ALA A 83 4.51 -0.45 6.66
C ALA A 83 4.95 -0.98 8.03
N HIS A 84 5.63 -2.13 8.09
CA HIS A 84 6.15 -2.71 9.33
C HIS A 84 7.54 -2.21 9.75
N ARG A 85 8.09 -1.18 9.08
CA ARG A 85 9.42 -0.60 9.39
C ARG A 85 10.56 -1.64 9.38
N LYS A 86 10.50 -2.61 8.47
CA LYS A 86 11.57 -3.61 8.26
C LYS A 86 12.65 -3.13 7.29
N VAL A 87 12.40 -2.01 6.62
CA VAL A 87 13.34 -1.36 5.71
C VAL A 87 14.49 -0.68 6.44
N PRO A 88 15.73 -0.74 5.90
CA PRO A 88 16.83 0.07 6.38
C PRO A 88 16.45 1.55 6.38
N GLN A 89 16.87 2.30 7.40
CA GLN A 89 16.65 3.74 7.42
C GLN A 89 17.37 4.37 6.22
N LEU A 90 16.61 4.95 5.29
CA LEU A 90 17.18 5.67 4.18
C LEU A 90 17.76 7.00 4.68
N PRO A 91 18.98 7.38 4.27
CA PRO A 91 19.58 8.64 4.67
C PRO A 91 18.71 9.80 4.17
N GLY A 92 18.17 10.61 5.10
CA GLY A 92 17.27 11.74 4.80
C GLY A 92 15.86 11.63 5.39
N GLY A 93 15.48 10.49 5.98
CA GLY A 93 14.19 10.34 6.66
C GLY A 93 14.10 11.18 7.95
N VAL A 94 13.25 12.21 7.95
CA VAL A 94 12.91 12.99 9.16
C VAL A 94 12.35 12.06 10.24
N ASN A 95 13.00 12.07 11.39
CA ASN A 95 12.62 11.34 12.59
C ASN A 95 11.34 11.91 13.21
N ASN A 96 10.19 11.25 13.02
CA ASN A 96 9.08 11.36 13.97
C ASN A 96 9.12 10.23 15.00
N ALA A 97 10.32 9.99 15.55
CA ALA A 97 10.53 9.26 16.79
C ALA A 97 10.92 10.24 17.90
N SER A 98 10.16 11.33 18.06
CA SER A 98 10.16 12.08 19.32
C SER A 98 9.30 11.32 20.30
N LYS A 99 9.99 10.57 21.17
CA LYS A 99 9.75 10.52 22.62
C LYS A 99 8.56 11.39 23.08
N ILE A 100 7.45 10.76 23.47
CA ILE A 100 6.67 11.09 24.69
C ILE A 100 6.18 9.76 25.25
#